data_AF-A0A4Q0MJV1-F1
#
_entry.id   AF-A0A4Q0MJV1-F1
#
_cell.length_a   1.000
_cell.length_b   1.000
_cell.length_c   1.000
_cell.angle_alpha   90.00
_cell.angle_beta   90.00
_cell.angle_gamma   90.00
#
_symmetry.space_group_name_H-M   'P 1'
#
loop_
_entity.id
_entity.type
_entity.pdbx_description
1 polymer ?
#
loop_
_entity_poly.entity_id
_entity_poly.type
_entity_poly.pdbx_seq_one_letter_code
_entity_poly.pdbx_strand_id
1 'polypeptide(L)'
;MLVRLSLIAALAPAFAFPALAQNPGTSTMDPKPKSARPEVVAPTPRITNPVAVFNGLDKITGRITEFDAPIDKVATFGALKVTPHVCYTRPPTEQPNTTSYVDVEEITLTNEQRKIFSGWMFASSPGLTAVEHPIYDVWLIDCKGGARPEAPQGPTLGE
;
A
#
# COMPACT_ATOMS: atom_id res chain seq x y z
N MET A 1 -34.35 -48.53 -51.05
CA MET A 1 -34.21 -48.39 -49.59
C MET A 1 -35.15 -47.27 -49.15
N LEU A 2 -36.38 -47.62 -48.75
CA LEU A 2 -37.40 -46.72 -48.19
C LEU A 2 -37.21 -46.62 -46.68
N VAL A 3 -37.27 -45.42 -46.09
CA VAL A 3 -37.83 -45.13 -44.73
C VAL A 3 -38.20 -43.64 -44.68
N ARG A 4 -39.45 -43.27 -45.00
CA ARG A 4 -40.59 -42.93 -44.12
C ARG A 4 -40.43 -41.69 -43.22
N LEU A 5 -41.11 -40.64 -43.69
CA LEU A 5 -41.56 -39.42 -43.01
C LEU A 5 -42.40 -39.75 -41.76
N SER A 6 -42.21 -39.05 -40.65
CA SER A 6 -43.16 -39.04 -39.52
C SER A 6 -43.20 -37.64 -38.91
N LEU A 7 -44.37 -37.04 -39.07
CA LEU A 7 -44.81 -35.75 -38.54
C LEU A 7 -45.24 -35.96 -37.08
N ILE A 8 -44.65 -35.24 -36.12
CA ILE A 8 -45.13 -35.22 -34.73
C ILE A 8 -45.58 -33.80 -34.40
N ALA A 9 -46.90 -33.63 -34.32
CA ALA A 9 -47.56 -32.45 -33.78
C ALA A 9 -47.46 -32.49 -32.24
N ALA A 10 -46.78 -31.50 -31.65
CA ALA A 10 -46.77 -31.30 -30.20
C ALA A 10 -47.75 -30.17 -29.85
N LEU A 11 -48.88 -30.55 -29.24
CA LEU A 11 -49.80 -29.63 -28.57
C LEU A 11 -49.07 -29.00 -27.37
N ALA A 12 -48.96 -27.68 -27.35
CA ALA A 12 -48.58 -26.92 -26.16
C ALA A 12 -49.82 -26.62 -25.30
N PRO A 13 -49.78 -26.86 -23.97
CA PRO A 13 -50.88 -26.47 -23.09
C PRO A 13 -50.86 -24.96 -22.85
N ALA A 14 -52.03 -24.34 -22.96
CA ALA A 14 -52.28 -22.96 -22.58
C ALA A 14 -52.21 -22.81 -21.05
N PHE A 15 -51.08 -22.35 -20.53
CA PHE A 15 -50.98 -21.87 -19.16
C PHE A 15 -51.44 -20.41 -19.11
N ALA A 16 -52.68 -20.21 -18.65
CA ALA A 16 -53.21 -18.91 -18.28
C ALA A 16 -52.45 -18.41 -17.04
N PHE A 17 -51.57 -17.42 -17.22
CA PHE A 17 -50.97 -16.68 -16.11
C PHE A 17 -52.01 -15.72 -15.53
N PRO A 18 -52.34 -15.81 -14.23
CA PRO A 18 -53.24 -14.85 -13.60
C PRO A 18 -52.53 -13.49 -13.50
N ALA A 19 -53.26 -12.44 -13.86
CA ALA A 19 -52.84 -11.06 -13.73
C ALA A 19 -52.55 -10.74 -12.25
N LEU A 20 -51.29 -10.50 -11.91
CA LEU A 20 -50.91 -9.88 -10.64
C LEU A 20 -51.21 -8.38 -10.74
N ALA A 21 -52.24 -7.97 -9.99
CA ALA A 21 -52.55 -6.59 -9.69
C ALA A 21 -51.33 -5.89 -9.06
N GLN A 22 -50.93 -4.77 -9.65
CA GLN A 22 -49.98 -3.86 -9.02
C GLN A 22 -50.72 -3.09 -7.93
N ASN A 23 -50.44 -3.40 -6.66
CA ASN A 23 -50.92 -2.57 -5.55
C ASN A 23 -50.09 -1.28 -5.48
N PRO A 24 -50.73 -0.11 -5.34
CA PRO A 24 -50.03 1.16 -5.16
C PRO A 24 -49.42 1.23 -3.75
N GLY A 25 -48.29 1.93 -3.67
CA GLY A 25 -47.35 1.87 -2.57
C GLY A 25 -47.91 2.03 -1.16
N THR A 26 -47.29 1.31 -0.24
CA THR A 26 -47.31 1.61 1.18
C THR A 26 -45.85 1.55 1.66
N SER A 27 -45.12 2.66 1.48
CA SER A 27 -43.86 2.89 2.18
C SER A 27 -44.16 2.97 3.67
N THR A 28 -43.87 1.88 4.38
CA THR A 28 -43.69 1.94 5.82
C THR A 28 -42.43 2.76 6.08
N MET A 29 -42.59 3.83 6.84
CA MET A 29 -41.51 4.73 7.23
C MET A 29 -40.50 3.95 8.09
N ASP A 30 -39.28 3.81 7.59
CA ASP A 30 -38.11 3.38 8.33
C ASP A 30 -37.89 4.28 9.57
N PRO A 31 -37.33 3.74 10.67
CA PRO A 31 -36.97 4.57 11.82
C PRO A 31 -35.90 5.58 11.42
N LYS A 32 -36.28 6.86 11.50
CA LYS A 32 -35.45 8.07 11.38
C LYS A 32 -33.98 7.82 11.80
N PRO A 33 -33.00 7.86 10.88
CA PRO A 33 -31.60 7.82 11.26
C PRO A 33 -31.32 9.06 12.11
N LYS A 34 -30.99 8.86 13.39
CA LYS A 34 -30.45 9.92 14.24
C LYS A 34 -29.24 10.50 13.50
N SER A 35 -29.24 11.82 13.32
CA SER A 35 -28.17 12.58 12.68
C SER A 35 -26.83 12.19 13.30
N ALA A 36 -26.11 11.28 12.63
CA ALA A 36 -24.74 10.95 12.96
C ALA A 36 -23.90 12.07 12.34
N ARG A 37 -23.39 12.96 13.19
CA ARG A 37 -22.23 13.79 12.85
C ARG A 37 -21.15 12.83 12.32
N PRO A 38 -20.43 13.15 11.23
CA PRO A 38 -19.31 12.32 10.81
C PRO A 38 -18.37 12.15 11.99
N GLU A 39 -18.23 10.91 12.47
CA GLU A 39 -17.20 10.53 13.43
C GLU A 39 -15.87 10.83 12.75
N VAL A 40 -15.21 11.91 13.15
CA VAL A 40 -13.88 12.25 12.64
C VAL A 40 -12.93 11.24 13.23
N VAL A 41 -12.68 10.14 12.52
CA VAL A 41 -11.65 9.17 12.88
C VAL A 41 -10.31 9.90 12.81
N ALA A 42 -9.73 10.19 13.97
CA ALA A 42 -8.42 10.80 14.05
C ALA A 42 -7.39 9.89 13.38
N PRO A 43 -6.51 10.40 12.50
CA PRO A 43 -5.47 9.59 11.89
C PRO A 43 -4.56 9.03 12.97
N THR A 44 -4.31 7.71 12.92
CA THR A 44 -3.38 7.05 13.83
C THR A 44 -2.00 7.71 13.72
N PRO A 45 -1.33 8.03 14.84
CA PRO A 45 0.00 8.63 14.80
C PRO A 45 0.98 7.69 14.11
N ARG A 46 1.77 8.23 13.18
CA ARG A 46 2.85 7.51 12.51
C ARG A 46 4.00 7.30 13.50
N ILE A 47 4.75 6.23 13.31
CA ILE A 47 5.89 5.87 14.12
C ILE A 47 7.14 6.44 13.46
N THR A 48 7.89 7.28 14.17
CA THR A 48 9.18 7.80 13.69
C THR A 48 10.29 6.81 14.02
N ASN A 49 11.13 6.51 13.03
CA ASN A 49 12.21 5.55 13.15
C ASN A 49 13.57 6.24 12.93
N PRO A 50 14.59 5.92 13.76
CA PRO A 50 15.93 6.48 13.63
C PRO A 50 16.78 5.87 12.52
N VAL A 51 16.35 4.74 11.93
CA VAL A 51 17.09 4.06 10.86
C VAL A 51 16.13 3.71 9.72
N ALA A 52 16.54 4.07 8.51
CA ALA A 52 15.92 3.64 7.26
C ALA A 52 16.72 2.47 6.68
N VAL A 53 16.02 1.46 6.17
CA VAL A 53 16.61 0.27 5.58
C VAL A 53 16.36 0.29 4.08
N PHE A 54 17.43 0.14 3.31
CA PHE A 54 17.41 0.22 1.85
C PHE A 54 17.92 -1.08 1.24
N ASN A 55 17.41 -1.39 0.05
CA ASN A 55 18.08 -2.32 -0.85
C ASN A 55 18.83 -1.55 -1.92
N GLY A 56 20.03 -2.01 -2.20
CA GLY A 56 20.85 -1.59 -3.32
C GLY A 56 21.04 -2.73 -4.32
N LEU A 57 20.68 -2.54 -5.58
CA LEU A 57 21.02 -3.46 -6.67
C LEU A 57 22.24 -2.93 -7.41
N ASP A 58 23.26 -3.76 -7.56
CA ASP A 58 24.33 -3.54 -8.53
C ASP A 58 23.95 -4.22 -9.85
N LYS A 59 23.68 -3.42 -10.89
CA LYS A 59 23.27 -3.90 -12.22
C LYS A 59 24.41 -4.59 -12.98
N ILE A 60 25.68 -4.37 -12.60
CA ILE A 60 26.83 -5.05 -13.20
C ILE A 60 26.93 -6.48 -12.67
N THR A 61 26.79 -6.67 -11.35
CA THR A 61 26.93 -7.98 -10.71
C THR A 61 25.60 -8.73 -10.54
N GLY A 62 24.47 -8.04 -10.68
CA GLY A 62 23.13 -8.56 -10.41
C GLY A 62 22.84 -8.83 -8.93
N ARG A 63 23.66 -8.31 -8.02
CA ARG A 63 23.52 -8.57 -6.57
C ARG A 63 22.69 -7.47 -5.91
N ILE A 64 21.69 -7.90 -5.13
CA ILE A 64 20.95 -7.03 -4.22
C ILE A 64 21.56 -7.14 -2.82
N THR A 65 21.83 -6.02 -2.17
CA THR A 65 22.30 -5.95 -0.79
C THR A 65 21.44 -5.01 0.03
N GLU A 66 21.07 -5.45 1.22
CA GLU A 66 20.42 -4.61 2.21
C GLU A 66 21.47 -3.78 2.97
N PHE A 67 21.18 -2.51 3.21
CA PHE A 67 22.01 -1.64 4.04
C PHE A 67 21.18 -0.68 4.88
N ASP A 68 21.70 -0.37 6.06
CA ASP A 68 21.10 0.56 7.00
C ASP A 68 21.64 1.97 6.80
N ALA A 69 20.73 2.95 6.81
CA ALA A 69 21.06 4.36 6.79
C ALA A 69 20.40 5.06 7.99
N PRO A 70 21.19 5.51 8.97
CA PRO A 70 20.66 6.33 10.06
C PRO A 70 20.13 7.67 9.53
N ILE A 71 19.10 8.21 10.18
CA ILE A 71 18.56 9.52 9.83
C ILE A 71 19.63 10.61 9.90
N ASP A 72 19.65 11.48 8.89
CA ASP A 72 20.59 12.58 8.68
C ASP A 72 22.06 12.14 8.60
N LYS A 73 22.31 10.87 8.31
CA LYS A 73 23.64 10.32 8.04
C LYS A 73 23.71 9.78 6.63
N VAL A 74 24.88 9.94 6.03
CA VAL A 74 25.17 9.43 4.69
C VAL A 74 25.51 7.94 4.81
N ALA A 75 24.72 7.10 4.15
CA ALA A 75 25.09 5.73 3.81
C ALA A 75 25.63 5.69 2.38
N THR A 76 26.62 4.86 2.10
CA THR A 76 27.21 4.74 0.77
C THR A 76 26.90 3.38 0.17
N PHE A 77 26.41 3.38 -1.07
CA PHE A 77 26.19 2.18 -1.86
C PHE A 77 26.80 2.37 -3.26
N GLY A 78 27.92 1.70 -3.53
CA GLY A 78 28.69 1.91 -4.76
C GLY A 78 29.15 3.37 -4.89
N ALA A 79 28.74 4.03 -5.96
CA ALA A 79 29.00 5.45 -6.20
C ALA A 79 27.89 6.39 -5.65
N LEU A 80 26.86 5.83 -5.01
CA LEU A 80 25.74 6.61 -4.49
C LEU A 80 25.90 6.91 -3.00
N LYS A 81 25.62 8.16 -2.63
CA LYS A 81 25.45 8.62 -1.25
C LYS A 81 23.97 8.80 -0.97
N VAL A 82 23.45 8.05 -0.02
CA VAL A 82 22.04 8.00 0.34
C VAL A 82 21.88 8.62 1.72
N THR A 83 21.05 9.66 1.82
CA THR A 83 20.82 10.39 3.07
C THR A 83 19.31 10.45 3.35
N PRO A 84 18.79 9.61 4.25
CA PRO A 84 17.41 9.70 4.69
C PRO A 84 17.26 10.81 5.74
N HIS A 85 16.24 11.66 5.59
CA HIS A 85 15.96 12.74 6.55
C HIS A 85 14.85 12.37 7.54
N VAL A 86 13.90 11.55 7.12
CA VAL A 86 12.83 11.03 7.98
C VAL A 86 12.46 9.64 7.53
N CYS A 87 12.06 8.77 8.45
CA CYS A 87 11.55 7.44 8.13
C CYS A 87 10.34 7.13 9.03
N TYR A 88 9.18 6.90 8.42
CA TYR A 88 7.92 6.66 9.10
C TYR A 88 7.38 5.27 8.81
N THR A 89 6.91 4.58 9.85
CA THR A 89 6.15 3.33 9.74
C THR A 89 4.75 3.52 10.32
N ARG A 90 3.83 2.63 9.94
CA ARG A 90 2.47 2.59 10.47
C ARG A 90 2.34 1.54 11.58
N PRO A 91 1.43 1.75 12.55
CA PRO A 91 1.11 0.72 13.52
C PRO A 91 0.53 -0.54 12.85
N PRO A 92 0.70 -1.72 13.48
CA PRO A 92 0.26 -3.00 12.90
C PRO A 92 -1.27 -3.15 12.81
N THR A 93 -2.04 -2.23 13.38
CA THR A 93 -3.50 -2.18 13.28
C THR A 93 -3.98 -1.60 11.95
N GLU A 94 -3.09 -0.98 11.17
CA GLU A 94 -3.39 -0.41 9.85
C GLU A 94 -2.57 -1.13 8.76
N GLN A 95 -2.94 -0.94 7.49
CA GLN A 95 -2.16 -1.44 6.37
C GLN A 95 -0.70 -0.96 6.47
N PRO A 96 0.29 -1.88 6.41
CA PRO A 96 1.69 -1.52 6.46
C PRO A 96 2.04 -0.55 5.33
N ASN A 97 2.59 0.60 5.71
CA ASN A 97 3.11 1.56 4.76
C ASN A 97 4.29 2.25 5.41
N THR A 98 5.44 2.11 4.77
CA THR A 98 6.71 2.65 5.22
C THR A 98 7.19 3.67 4.20
N THR A 99 7.48 4.88 4.69
CA THR A 99 7.82 6.02 3.83
C THR A 99 9.03 6.76 4.38
N SER A 100 9.92 7.18 3.51
CA SER A 100 11.13 7.93 3.87
C SER A 100 11.33 9.10 2.91
N TYR A 101 11.76 10.27 3.40
CA TYR A 101 12.22 11.35 2.53
C TYR A 101 13.74 11.24 2.42
N VAL A 102 14.24 11.13 1.20
CA VAL A 102 15.61 10.71 0.92
C VAL A 102 16.23 11.63 -0.13
N ASP A 103 17.45 12.05 0.14
CA ASP A 103 18.34 12.67 -0.84
C ASP A 103 19.36 11.63 -1.30
N VAL A 104 19.55 11.53 -2.61
CA VAL A 104 20.58 10.66 -3.21
C VAL A 104 21.48 11.47 -4.11
N GLU A 105 22.78 11.32 -3.88
CA GLU A 105 23.83 11.97 -4.65
C GLU A 105 24.74 10.92 -5.29
N GLU A 106 25.19 11.20 -6.51
CA GLU A 106 26.18 10.41 -7.23
C GLU A 106 27.56 11.06 -7.06
N ILE A 107 28.58 10.23 -6.82
CA ILE A 107 29.98 10.62 -6.90
C ILE A 107 30.49 10.31 -8.32
N THR A 108 30.86 11.35 -9.06
CA THR A 108 31.40 11.19 -10.42
C THR A 108 32.86 10.72 -10.40
N LEU A 109 33.39 10.34 -11.57
CA LEU A 109 34.81 10.00 -11.76
C LEU A 109 35.77 11.18 -11.43
N THR A 110 35.27 12.42 -11.51
CA THR A 110 35.99 13.63 -11.14
C THR A 110 35.83 13.99 -9.66
N ASN A 111 35.21 13.11 -8.86
CA ASN A 111 34.92 13.28 -7.44
C ASN A 111 33.99 14.47 -7.14
N GLU A 112 33.13 14.82 -8.10
CA GLU A 112 32.06 15.80 -7.91
C GLU A 112 30.82 15.10 -7.35
N GLN A 113 30.12 15.76 -6.42
CA GLN A 113 28.87 15.27 -5.85
C GLN A 113 27.70 15.92 -6.58
N ARG A 114 26.89 15.10 -7.25
CA ARG A 114 25.73 15.54 -8.00
C ARG A 114 24.47 14.95 -7.37
N LYS A 115 23.55 15.80 -6.92
CA LYS A 115 22.23 15.34 -6.45
C LYS A 115 21.42 14.79 -7.63
N ILE A 116 21.05 13.52 -7.56
CA ILE A 116 20.29 12.81 -8.59
C ILE A 116 18.83 12.59 -8.20
N PHE A 117 18.53 12.58 -6.89
CA PHE A 117 17.18 12.41 -6.38
C PHE A 117 16.99 13.16 -5.07
N SER A 118 15.79 13.69 -4.88
CA SER A 118 15.31 14.26 -3.62
C SER A 118 13.81 14.08 -3.58
N GLY A 119 13.31 13.25 -2.66
CA GLY A 119 11.90 12.93 -2.65
C GLY A 119 11.49 11.87 -1.66
N TRP A 120 10.18 11.59 -1.65
CA TRP A 120 9.60 10.52 -0.85
C TRP A 120 9.78 9.18 -1.55
N MET A 121 10.23 8.18 -0.79
CA MET A 121 10.27 6.77 -1.18
C MET A 121 9.23 5.98 -0.40
N PHE A 122 8.59 5.01 -1.07
CA PHE A 122 7.58 4.12 -0.50
C PHE A 122 8.04 2.67 -0.55
N ALA A 123 8.17 2.02 0.60
CA ALA A 123 8.58 0.62 0.67
C ALA A 123 7.57 -0.34 0.03
N SER A 124 6.27 -0.02 0.11
CA SER A 124 5.19 -0.81 -0.50
C SER A 124 5.12 -0.66 -2.01
N SER A 125 5.77 0.36 -2.58
CA SER A 125 5.73 0.64 -4.03
C SER A 125 7.06 1.20 -4.52
N PRO A 126 8.14 0.40 -4.49
CA PRO A 126 9.47 0.86 -4.89
C PRO A 126 9.50 1.39 -6.32
N GLY A 127 8.81 0.73 -7.26
CA GLY A 127 8.80 1.11 -8.67
C GLY A 127 8.21 2.51 -8.99
N LEU A 128 7.61 3.20 -8.02
CA LEU A 128 7.13 4.58 -8.19
C LEU A 128 8.18 5.64 -7.80
N THR A 129 9.10 5.29 -6.91
CA THR A 129 9.94 6.29 -6.22
C THR A 129 11.38 5.82 -5.95
N ALA A 130 11.76 4.65 -6.46
CA ALA A 130 13.12 4.16 -6.42
C ALA A 130 14.06 5.05 -7.26
N VAL A 131 15.32 5.08 -6.86
CA VAL A 131 16.39 5.67 -7.66
C VAL A 131 16.91 4.61 -8.61
N GLU A 132 16.72 4.87 -9.91
CA GLU A 132 17.24 4.08 -11.01
C GLU A 132 18.47 4.78 -11.58
N HIS A 133 19.66 4.31 -11.21
CA HIS A 133 20.91 4.80 -11.77
C HIS A 133 21.44 3.77 -12.80
N PRO A 134 22.21 4.17 -13.84
CA PRO A 134 22.63 3.25 -14.91
C PRO A 134 23.38 2.00 -14.41
N ILE A 135 24.05 2.11 -13.26
CA ILE A 135 24.85 1.04 -12.64
C ILE A 135 24.22 0.50 -11.34
N TYR A 136 23.48 1.34 -10.62
CA TYR A 136 23.01 1.02 -9.25
C TYR A 136 21.54 1.37 -9.12
N ASP A 137 20.75 0.58 -8.40
CA ASP A 137 19.41 1.01 -7.98
C ASP A 137 19.32 1.03 -6.48
N VAL A 138 18.60 2.00 -5.93
CA VAL A 138 18.37 2.10 -4.49
C VAL A 138 16.90 2.36 -4.22
N TRP A 139 16.32 1.58 -3.32
CA TRP A 139 14.96 1.78 -2.86
C TRP A 139 14.79 1.45 -1.38
N LEU A 140 13.84 2.14 -0.75
CA LEU A 140 13.45 1.90 0.64
C LEU A 140 12.76 0.53 0.75
N ILE A 141 13.07 -0.23 1.79
CA ILE A 141 12.36 -1.47 2.11
C ILE A 141 11.71 -1.47 3.50
N ASP A 142 12.31 -0.77 4.46
CA ASP A 142 11.73 -0.68 5.81
C ASP A 142 12.30 0.50 6.62
N CYS A 143 11.76 0.75 7.81
CA CYS A 143 12.40 1.55 8.85
C CYS A 143 12.42 0.77 10.16
N LYS A 144 13.47 0.94 10.97
CA LYS A 144 13.60 0.24 12.26
C LYS A 144 14.08 1.14 13.39
N GLY A 145 13.86 0.66 14.62
CA GLY A 145 14.30 1.30 15.86
C GLY A 145 13.35 2.37 16.40
N GLY A 146 12.18 2.57 15.78
CA GLY A 146 11.17 3.50 16.28
C GLY A 146 10.46 2.98 17.54
N ALA A 147 10.12 3.91 18.44
CA ALA A 147 9.31 3.58 19.60
C ALA A 147 7.88 3.25 19.14
N ARG A 148 7.45 2.00 19.31
CA ARG A 148 6.06 1.59 19.07
C ARG A 148 5.14 2.47 19.93
N PRO A 149 4.06 3.06 19.38
CA PRO A 149 3.02 3.68 20.18
C PRO A 149 2.49 2.60 21.12
N GLU A 150 2.81 2.74 22.40
CA GLU A 150 2.33 1.84 23.42
C GLU A 150 0.80 1.88 23.40
N ALA A 151 0.16 0.72 23.19
CA ALA A 151 -1.28 0.64 23.34
C ALA A 151 -1.62 1.06 24.77
N PRO A 152 -2.72 1.81 25.02
CA PRO A 152 -3.13 2.13 26.38
C PRO A 152 -3.24 0.81 27.16
N GLN A 153 -2.33 0.61 28.10
CA GLN A 153 -2.37 -0.54 28.99
C GLN A 153 -3.66 -0.37 29.81
N GLY A 154 -4.66 -1.20 29.51
CA GLY A 154 -5.86 -1.27 30.35
C GLY A 154 -5.41 -1.54 31.80
N PRO A 155 -6.08 -0.97 32.80
CA PRO A 155 -5.66 -1.12 34.19
C PRO A 155 -5.55 -2.61 34.51
N THR A 156 -4.35 -3.05 34.85
CA THR A 156 -4.09 -4.36 35.45
C THR A 156 -4.88 -4.42 36.75
N LEU A 157 -6.00 -5.13 36.73
CA LEU A 157 -6.73 -5.47 37.93
C LEU A 157 -5.85 -6.46 38.71
N GLY A 158 -5.08 -5.92 39.64
CA GLY A 158 -4.28 -6.70 40.59
C GLY A 158 -5.14 -7.54 41.51
N GLU A 159 -4.47 -8.58 42.01
CA GLU A 159 -4.83 -9.58 43.04
C GLU A 159 -5.72 -9.09 44.18
#